data_AF-A0A7H4MA84-F1
#
_entry.id   AF-A0A7H4MA84-F1
#
_cell.length_a   1.000
_cell.length_b   1.000
_cell.length_c   1.000
_cell.angle_alpha   90.00
_cell.angle_beta   90.00
_cell.angle_gamma   90.00
#
_symmetry.space_group_name_H-M   'P 1'
#
loop_
_entity.id
_entity.type
_entity.pdbx_description
1 polymer ?
#
loop_
_entity_poly.entity_id
_entity_poly.type
_entity_poly.pdbx_seq_one_letter_code
_entity_poly.pdbx_strand_id
1 'polypeptide(L)'
;MLQELGYKRNVALTVPGFEQSLFMAAQPQHTMLATAPRYCQHYNQQHQLPLVSRPLPLEAQHLEKLRVPFTLLWHKRNSYNPKLVWLRDTLKALYSGTL
;
A
#
# COMPACT_ATOMS: atom_id res chain seq x y z
N MET A 1 -8.02 14.12 0.56
CA MET A 1 -8.77 13.43 1.65
C MET A 1 -8.54 14.00 3.06
N LEU A 2 -7.41 13.79 3.76
CA LEU A 2 -7.28 14.29 5.16
C LEU A 2 -7.56 15.80 5.28
N GLN A 3 -6.99 16.59 4.36
CA GLN A 3 -7.23 18.03 4.27
C GLN A 3 -8.69 18.38 3.92
N GLU A 4 -9.35 17.61 3.05
CA GLU A 4 -10.77 17.79 2.71
C GLU A 4 -11.68 17.52 3.91
N LEU A 5 -11.27 16.62 4.81
CA LEU A 5 -11.94 16.34 6.08
C LEU A 5 -11.59 17.35 7.18
N GLY A 6 -10.79 18.39 6.88
CA GLY A 6 -10.36 19.40 7.85
C GLY A 6 -9.24 18.93 8.80
N TYR A 7 -8.72 17.71 8.65
CA TYR A 7 -7.63 17.22 9.47
C TYR A 7 -6.29 17.84 9.05
N LYS A 8 -5.45 18.11 10.05
CA LYS A 8 -4.09 18.63 9.87
C LYS A 8 -3.08 17.59 10.33
N ARG A 9 -1.91 17.60 9.69
CA ARG A 9 -0.75 16.79 10.07
C ARG A 9 0.51 17.63 9.98
N ASN A 10 1.48 17.34 10.84
CA ASN A 10 2.83 17.88 10.69
C ASN A 10 3.64 16.95 9.79
N VAL A 11 4.14 17.46 8.66
CA VAL A 11 4.96 16.69 7.72
C VAL A 11 6.42 17.01 7.99
N ALA A 12 7.08 16.16 8.79
CA ALA A 12 8.50 16.31 9.12
C ALA A 12 9.43 15.87 7.97
N LEU A 13 8.98 14.90 7.14
CA LEU A 13 9.77 14.32 6.06
C LEU A 13 8.86 13.89 4.89
N THR A 14 9.36 14.08 3.66
CA THR A 14 8.75 13.56 2.43
C THR A 14 9.76 12.68 1.70
N VAL A 15 9.37 11.44 1.39
CA VAL A 15 10.21 10.45 0.70
C VAL A 15 9.50 9.89 -0.54
N PRO A 16 10.25 9.34 -1.52
CA PRO A 16 9.66 8.93 -2.80
C PRO A 16 8.91 7.59 -2.76
N GLY A 17 9.06 6.76 -1.72
CA GLY A 17 8.48 5.41 -1.67
C GLY A 17 8.01 4.98 -0.29
N PHE A 18 7.12 3.99 -0.26
CA PHE A 18 6.53 3.49 0.98
C PHE A 18 7.55 2.75 1.83
N GLU A 19 8.40 1.92 1.24
CA GLU A 19 9.46 1.17 1.91
C GLU A 19 10.45 2.12 2.59
N GLN A 20 10.87 3.18 1.89
CA GLN A 20 11.72 4.23 2.48
C GLN A 20 11.01 4.95 3.62
N SER A 21 9.69 5.17 3.51
CA SER A 21 8.92 5.81 4.58
C SER A 21 8.86 4.94 5.84
N LEU A 22 8.74 3.61 5.69
CA LEU A 22 8.80 2.66 6.80
C LEU A 22 10.20 2.62 7.41
N PHE A 23 11.23 2.51 6.57
CA PHE A 23 12.61 2.50 7.05
C PHE A 23 12.95 3.76 7.85
N MET A 24 12.49 4.93 7.39
CA MET A 24 12.63 6.20 8.12
C MET A 24 11.83 6.21 9.41
N ALA A 25 10.56 5.78 9.40
CA ALA A 25 9.74 5.71 10.61
C ALA A 25 10.30 4.73 11.67
N ALA A 26 11.10 3.76 11.26
CA ALA A 26 11.76 2.80 12.14
C ALA A 26 13.05 3.33 12.81
N GLN A 27 13.58 4.48 12.37
CA GLN A 27 14.80 5.01 12.95
C GLN A 27 14.56 5.49 14.40
N PRO A 28 15.58 5.39 15.27
CA PRO A 28 15.45 5.83 16.64
C PRO A 28 15.46 7.37 16.77
N GLN A 29 15.26 7.86 18.00
CA GLN A 29 15.29 9.29 18.37
C GLN A 29 14.19 10.18 17.75
N HIS A 30 13.11 9.59 17.23
CA HIS A 30 11.92 10.34 16.84
C HIS A 30 10.64 9.51 17.04
N THR A 31 9.50 10.18 16.88
CA THR A 31 8.15 9.57 17.00
C THR A 31 7.35 9.66 15.71
N MET A 32 8.04 9.81 14.57
CA MET A 32 7.40 9.86 13.26
C MET A 32 6.63 8.58 12.96
N LEU A 33 5.51 8.72 12.25
CA LEU A 33 4.70 7.61 11.75
C LEU A 33 4.59 7.71 10.23
N ALA A 34 4.36 6.56 9.58
CA ALA A 34 4.12 6.47 8.15
C ALA A 34 2.74 5.85 7.90
N THR A 35 1.98 6.47 6.99
CA THR A 35 0.75 5.88 6.44
C THR A 35 1.09 5.16 5.14
N ALA A 36 1.02 3.83 5.14
CA ALA A 36 1.37 3.00 3.99
C ALA A 36 0.29 1.94 3.71
N PRO A 37 0.18 1.46 2.47
CA PRO A 37 -0.70 0.34 2.13
C PRO A 37 -0.38 -0.93 2.93
N ARG A 38 -1.40 -1.79 3.10
CA ARG A 38 -1.28 -3.02 3.90
C ARG A 38 -0.17 -3.95 3.40
N TYR A 39 0.09 -4.02 2.10
CA TYR A 39 1.14 -4.90 1.55
C TYR A 39 2.53 -4.55 2.08
N CYS A 40 2.77 -3.31 2.51
CA CYS A 40 4.05 -2.89 3.11
C CYS A 40 4.31 -3.56 4.48
N GLN A 41 3.30 -4.20 5.09
CA GLN A 41 3.51 -5.03 6.29
C GLN A 41 4.49 -6.18 6.02
N HIS A 42 4.49 -6.74 4.81
CA HIS A 42 5.44 -7.79 4.43
C HIS A 42 6.89 -7.27 4.45
N TYR A 43 7.12 -6.06 3.94
CA TYR A 43 8.43 -5.41 4.00
C TYR A 43 8.91 -5.25 5.44
N ASN A 44 8.03 -4.78 6.34
CA ASN A 44 8.33 -4.65 7.76
C ASN A 44 8.78 -5.97 8.40
N GLN A 45 8.08 -7.07 8.07
CA GLN A 45 8.39 -8.41 8.57
C GLN A 45 9.72 -8.94 8.00
N GLN A 46 9.91 -8.81 6.69
CA GLN A 46 11.12 -9.28 5.99
C GLN A 46 12.39 -8.61 6.53
N HIS A 47 12.31 -7.32 6.83
CA HIS A 47 13.45 -6.53 7.33
C HIS A 47 13.48 -6.39 8.86
N GLN A 48 12.56 -7.04 9.58
CA GLN A 48 12.50 -7.07 11.04
C GLN A 48 12.53 -5.66 11.67
N LEU A 49 11.88 -4.69 11.02
CA LEU A 49 11.85 -3.33 11.56
C LEU A 49 10.93 -3.30 12.79
N PRO A 50 11.26 -2.49 13.82
CA PRO A 50 10.50 -2.41 15.07
C PRO A 50 9.19 -1.60 14.95
N LEU A 51 8.45 -1.76 13.85
CA LEU A 51 7.19 -1.07 13.62
C LEU A 51 5.98 -1.96 13.90
N VAL A 52 4.92 -1.33 14.38
CA VAL A 52 3.60 -1.94 14.56
C VAL A 52 2.59 -1.27 13.65
N SER A 53 1.72 -2.06 13.03
CA SER A 53 0.59 -1.52 12.25
C SER A 53 -0.58 -1.17 13.17
N ARG A 54 -1.23 -0.03 12.93
CA ARG A 54 -2.42 0.43 13.63
C ARG A 54 -3.50 0.80 12.60
N PRO A 55 -4.79 0.61 12.92
CA PRO A 55 -5.86 1.08 12.05
C PRO A 55 -5.81 2.61 11.92
N LEU A 56 -6.16 3.12 10.74
CA LEU A 56 -6.30 4.56 10.54
C LEU A 56 -7.45 5.09 11.42
N PRO A 57 -7.27 6.21 12.13
CA PRO A 57 -8.28 6.79 13.02
C PRO A 57 -9.32 7.58 12.21
N LEU A 58 -10.00 6.91 11.28
CA LEU A 58 -11.03 7.49 10.41
C LEU A 58 -12.30 6.63 10.47
N GLU A 59 -13.45 7.26 10.23
CA GLU A 59 -14.72 6.54 10.14
C GLU A 59 -14.76 5.57 8.96
N ALA A 60 -15.56 4.51 9.06
CA ALA A 60 -15.65 3.45 8.05
C ALA A 60 -15.97 3.97 6.64
N GLN A 61 -16.85 4.97 6.52
CA GLN A 61 -17.19 5.60 5.24
C GLN A 61 -15.98 6.23 4.53
N HIS A 62 -15.03 6.74 5.31
CA HIS A 62 -13.79 7.34 4.81
C HIS A 62 -12.78 6.24 4.46
N LEU A 63 -12.66 5.22 5.31
CA LEU A 63 -11.79 4.07 5.06
C LEU A 63 -12.13 3.34 3.74
N GLU A 64 -13.41 3.23 3.39
CA GLU A 64 -13.83 2.60 2.14
C GLU A 64 -13.28 3.36 0.91
N LYS A 65 -13.27 4.69 0.96
CA LYS A 65 -12.69 5.54 -0.12
C LYS A 65 -11.18 5.39 -0.25
N LEU A 66 -10.50 4.87 0.77
CA LEU A 66 -9.06 4.60 0.76
C LEU A 66 -8.71 3.22 0.22
N ARG A 67 -9.71 2.37 -0.08
CA ARG A 67 -9.44 1.08 -0.73
C ARG A 67 -8.89 1.31 -2.12
N VAL A 68 -7.68 0.79 -2.36
CA VAL A 68 -7.02 0.87 -3.66
C VAL A 68 -7.14 -0.48 -4.36
N PRO A 69 -7.94 -0.59 -5.44
CA PRO A 69 -8.01 -1.83 -6.21
C PRO A 69 -6.73 -2.01 -7.03
N PHE A 70 -6.17 -3.22 -7.00
CA PHE A 70 -5.10 -3.59 -7.92
C PHE A 70 -5.71 -3.98 -9.26
N THR A 71 -5.40 -3.21 -10.31
CA THR A 71 -5.95 -3.43 -11.65
C THR A 71 -4.87 -3.95 -12.58
N LEU A 72 -5.10 -5.12 -13.17
CA LEU A 72 -4.24 -5.67 -14.22
C LEU A 72 -4.67 -5.08 -15.57
N LEU A 73 -3.76 -4.34 -16.22
CA LEU A 73 -4.00 -3.70 -17.51
C LEU A 73 -3.12 -4.32 -18.60
N TRP A 74 -3.66 -4.44 -19.81
CA TRP A 74 -2.91 -4.89 -20.98
C TRP A 74 -3.47 -4.25 -22.26
N HIS A 75 -2.63 -4.16 -23.29
CA HIS A 75 -3.04 -3.62 -24.58
C HIS A 75 -3.94 -4.62 -25.34
N LYS A 76 -5.04 -4.15 -25.94
CA LYS A 76 -6.02 -4.98 -26.69
C LYS A 76 -5.37 -5.86 -27.76
N ARG A 77 -4.34 -5.36 -28.46
CA ARG A 77 -3.57 -6.11 -29.47
C ARG A 77 -2.99 -7.44 -28.96
N ASN A 78 -2.77 -7.56 -27.64
CA ASN A 78 -2.18 -8.75 -27.04
C ASN A 78 -3.21 -9.63 -26.31
N SER A 79 -4.51 -9.37 -26.44
CA SER A 79 -5.55 -10.07 -25.67
C SER A 79 -5.56 -11.59 -25.86
N TYR A 80 -5.12 -12.06 -27.03
CA TYR A 80 -5.05 -13.47 -27.40
C TYR A 80 -3.62 -14.04 -27.40
N ASN A 81 -2.61 -13.26 -26.97
CA ASN A 81 -1.25 -13.77 -26.86
C ASN A 81 -1.22 -14.86 -25.76
N PRO A 82 -0.87 -16.12 -26.07
CA PRO A 82 -0.96 -17.21 -25.10
C PRO A 82 -0.15 -16.98 -23.82
N LYS A 83 1.01 -16.32 -23.92
CA LYS A 83 1.87 -16.02 -22.76
C LYS A 83 1.19 -15.00 -21.82
N LEU A 84 0.55 -13.97 -22.38
CA LEU A 84 -0.18 -13.00 -21.58
C LEU A 84 -1.47 -13.58 -21.01
N VAL A 85 -2.18 -14.43 -21.76
CA VAL A 85 -3.35 -15.14 -21.25
C VAL A 85 -2.95 -15.95 -20.02
N TRP A 86 -1.95 -16.82 -20.17
CA TRP A 86 -1.43 -17.63 -19.06
C TRP A 86 -0.99 -16.79 -17.86
N LEU A 87 -0.23 -15.71 -18.08
CA LEU A 87 0.25 -14.85 -16.99
C LEU A 87 -0.89 -14.18 -16.23
N ARG A 88 -1.91 -13.65 -16.94
CA ARG A 88 -3.08 -13.02 -16.29
C ARG A 88 -3.84 -14.03 -15.45
N ASP A 89 -4.06 -15.23 -15.98
CA ASP A 89 -4.81 -16.28 -15.28
C ASP A 89 -4.03 -16.80 -14.07
N THR A 90 -2.71 -16.89 -14.19
CA THR A 90 -1.81 -17.24 -13.09
C THR A 90 -1.85 -16.20 -11.98
N LEU A 91 -1.72 -14.90 -12.31
CA LEU A 91 -1.83 -13.83 -11.33
C LEU A 91 -3.21 -13.83 -10.65
N LYS A 92 -4.29 -14.00 -11.41
CA LYS A 92 -5.64 -14.10 -10.83
C LYS A 92 -5.74 -15.29 -9.87
N ALA A 93 -5.21 -16.45 -10.22
CA ALA A 93 -5.24 -17.62 -9.35
C ALA A 93 -4.41 -17.43 -8.07
N LEU A 94 -3.28 -16.74 -8.15
CA LEU A 94 -2.42 -16.44 -6.99
C LEU A 94 -3.05 -15.43 -6.02
N TYR A 95 -3.87 -14.52 -6.53
CA TYR A 95 -4.42 -13.40 -5.75
C TYR A 95 -5.94 -13.43 -5.55
N SER A 96 -6.64 -14.45 -6.04
CA SER A 96 -8.12 -14.58 -5.97
C SER A 96 -8.69 -14.69 -4.55
N GLY A 97 -7.85 -14.88 -3.52
CA GLY A 97 -8.25 -14.90 -2.10
C GLY A 97 -7.57 -13.82 -1.25
N THR A 98 -6.78 -12.92 -1.84
CA THR A 98 -5.88 -12.00 -1.11
C THR A 98 -6.11 -10.53 -1.46
N LEU A 99 -6.99 -10.24 -2.42
CA LEU A 99 -7.35 -8.90 -2.88
C LEU A 99 -8.72 -8.44 -2.33
#